data_AF-A0A0R3MLB1-F1
#
_entry.id   AF-A0A0R3MLB1-F1
#
_cell.length_a   1.000
_cell.length_b   1.000
_cell.length_c   1.000
_cell.angle_alpha   90.00
_cell.angle_beta   90.00
_cell.angle_gamma   90.00
#
_symmetry.space_group_name_H-M   'P 1'
#
loop_
_entity.id
_entity.type
_entity.pdbx_description
1 polymer ?
#
loop_
_entity_poly.entity_id
_entity_poly.type
_entity_poly.pdbx_seq_one_letter_code
_entity_poly.pdbx_strand_id
1 'polypeptide(L)'
;MNMIVGAAITGATIPAAALAIIEDQPLLDLERDILEAYRQATIDDDEISECVHAWRDEWLRLDCEVKEGRIKMTQDEVSEAIGRMPEVARQAELNRLAQPHFDRLDELVKEMWAIPARTAEGKRAKLEVLLTCIAGAGWLDNDKDADYDVRMTRSLILELLGGEQAERFKEQFAV
;
A
#
# COMPACT_ATOMS: atom_id res chain seq x y z
N MET A 1 64.85 -5.81 -23.65
CA MET A 1 64.75 -5.92 -22.18
C MET A 1 63.44 -5.23 -21.80
N ASN A 2 62.34 -5.97 -21.74
CA ASN A 2 61.01 -5.40 -21.49
C ASN A 2 60.68 -5.57 -20.01
N MET A 3 60.50 -4.45 -19.32
CA MET A 3 60.13 -4.38 -17.91
C MET A 3 58.60 -4.39 -17.83
N ILE A 4 58.03 -5.49 -17.34
CA ILE A 4 56.60 -5.55 -16.99
C ILE A 4 56.48 -4.95 -15.58
N VAL A 5 55.85 -3.78 -15.49
CA VAL A 5 55.49 -3.16 -14.22
C VAL A 5 54.15 -3.74 -13.78
N GLY A 6 54.18 -4.64 -12.80
CA GLY A 6 52.98 -5.15 -12.14
C GLY A 6 52.44 -4.11 -11.17
N ALA A 7 51.30 -3.49 -11.50
CA ALA A 7 50.55 -2.67 -10.57
C ALA A 7 49.89 -3.57 -9.52
N ALA A 8 50.32 -3.46 -8.26
CA ALA A 8 49.69 -4.10 -7.13
C ALA A 8 48.34 -3.42 -6.86
N ILE A 9 47.25 -4.14 -7.11
CA ILE A 9 45.91 -3.72 -6.69
C ILE A 9 45.82 -4.01 -5.18
N THR A 10 46.05 -2.99 -4.36
CA THR A 10 45.70 -3.03 -2.94
C THR A 10 44.18 -3.09 -2.83
N GLY A 11 43.63 -4.26 -2.48
CA GLY A 11 42.20 -4.43 -2.24
C GLY A 11 41.77 -3.57 -1.05
N ALA A 12 41.10 -2.45 -1.33
CA ALA A 12 40.43 -1.67 -0.31
C ALA A 12 39.27 -2.51 0.25
N THR A 13 39.37 -2.92 1.52
CA THR A 13 38.26 -3.54 2.25
C THR A 13 37.19 -2.49 2.51
N ILE A 14 36.03 -2.67 1.90
CA ILE A 14 34.84 -1.84 2.16
C ILE A 14 34.39 -2.12 3.61
N PRO A 15 34.16 -1.09 4.44
CA PRO A 15 33.59 -1.27 5.77
C PRO A 15 32.27 -2.03 5.71
N ALA A 16 32.01 -2.93 6.66
CA ALA A 16 30.78 -3.73 6.69
C ALA A 16 29.50 -2.88 6.64
N ALA A 17 29.51 -1.70 7.27
CA ALA A 17 28.41 -0.74 7.19
C ALA A 17 28.18 -0.19 5.78
N ALA A 18 29.25 0.07 5.02
CA ALA A 18 29.15 0.53 3.64
C ALA A 18 28.70 -0.58 2.68
N LEU A 19 29.07 -1.84 2.97
CA LEU A 19 28.56 -3.00 2.23
C LEU A 19 27.05 -3.18 2.44
N ALA A 20 26.57 -3.05 3.69
CA ALA A 20 25.14 -3.15 4.01
C ALA A 20 24.30 -2.07 3.31
N ILE A 21 24.82 -0.84 3.16
CA ILE A 21 24.15 0.23 2.40
C ILE A 21 24.00 -0.14 0.92
N ILE A 22 25.04 -0.71 0.31
CA ILE A 22 24.98 -1.16 -1.10
C ILE A 22 24.00 -2.33 -1.25
N GLU A 23 23.91 -3.22 -0.27
CA GLU A 23 23.02 -4.38 -0.28
C GLU A 23 21.54 -4.00 -0.14
N ASP A 24 21.21 -2.92 0.57
CA ASP A 24 19.83 -2.45 0.77
C ASP A 24 19.36 -1.45 -0.29
N GLN A 25 20.25 -0.93 -1.15
CA GLN A 25 19.87 -0.03 -2.25
C GLN A 25 18.72 -0.56 -3.13
N PRO A 26 18.68 -1.86 -3.50
CA PRO A 26 17.54 -2.43 -4.23
C PRO A 26 16.20 -2.30 -3.50
N LEU A 27 16.18 -2.32 -2.16
CA LEU A 27 14.93 -2.13 -1.40
C LEU A 27 14.40 -0.70 -1.56
N LEU A 28 15.28 0.29 -1.62
CA LEU A 28 14.88 1.70 -1.79
C LEU A 28 14.35 1.96 -3.21
N ASP A 29 14.96 1.33 -4.21
CA ASP A 29 14.47 1.41 -5.59
C ASP A 29 13.11 0.71 -5.74
N LEU A 30 12.93 -0.47 -5.13
CA LEU A 30 11.65 -1.18 -5.11
C LEU A 30 10.57 -0.38 -4.39
N GLU A 31 10.86 0.23 -3.24
CA GLU A 31 9.92 1.10 -2.54
C GLU A 31 9.40 2.21 -3.45
N ARG A 32 10.29 2.94 -4.14
CA ARG A 32 9.88 4.00 -5.07
C ARG A 32 8.94 3.46 -6.15
N ASP A 33 9.32 2.35 -6.77
CA ASP A 33 8.58 1.77 -7.89
C ASP A 33 7.21 1.20 -7.42
N ILE A 34 7.15 0.66 -6.20
CA ILE A 34 5.94 0.20 -5.51
C ILE A 34 4.99 1.39 -5.23
N LEU A 35 5.51 2.47 -4.66
CA LEU A 35 4.70 3.65 -4.34
C LEU A 35 4.17 4.34 -5.60
N GLU A 36 4.93 4.32 -6.69
CA GLU A 36 4.44 4.78 -8.00
C GLU A 36 3.32 3.89 -8.52
N ALA A 37 3.51 2.57 -8.53
CA ALA A 37 2.49 1.62 -8.97
C ALA A 37 1.20 1.75 -8.14
N TYR A 38 1.34 1.92 -6.82
CA TYR A 38 0.22 2.15 -5.91
C TYR A 38 -0.53 3.44 -6.27
N ARG A 39 0.18 4.57 -6.47
CA ARG A 39 -0.46 5.83 -6.87
C ARG A 39 -1.24 5.71 -8.17
N GLN A 40 -0.72 4.97 -9.15
CA GLN A 40 -1.44 4.72 -10.41
C GLN A 40 -2.65 3.82 -10.20
N ALA A 41 -2.54 2.81 -9.32
CA ALA A 41 -3.65 1.90 -9.01
C ALA A 41 -4.82 2.61 -8.30
N THR A 42 -4.51 3.63 -7.50
CA THR A 42 -5.50 4.37 -6.68
C THR A 42 -5.90 5.71 -7.28
N ILE A 43 -5.54 6.01 -8.54
CA ILE A 43 -5.76 7.35 -9.13
C ILE A 43 -7.25 7.70 -9.22
N ASP A 44 -8.10 6.70 -9.39
CA ASP A 44 -9.54 6.84 -9.55
C ASP A 44 -10.33 6.43 -8.29
N ASP A 45 -9.67 6.29 -7.13
CA ASP A 45 -10.32 5.82 -5.88
C ASP A 45 -11.47 6.74 -5.44
N ASP A 46 -11.34 8.06 -5.65
CA ASP A 46 -12.40 9.02 -5.34
C ASP A 46 -13.65 8.76 -6.21
N GLU A 47 -13.47 8.55 -7.52
CA GLU A 47 -14.58 8.26 -8.44
C GLU A 47 -15.20 6.88 -8.16
N ILE A 48 -14.37 5.88 -7.84
CA ILE A 48 -14.83 4.56 -7.38
C ILE A 48 -15.69 4.72 -6.13
N SER A 49 -15.24 5.51 -5.15
CA SER A 49 -15.96 5.78 -3.90
C SER A 49 -17.30 6.44 -4.17
N GLU A 50 -17.35 7.46 -5.04
CA GLU A 50 -18.60 8.11 -5.45
C GLU A 50 -19.58 7.12 -6.09
N CYS A 51 -19.11 6.27 -7.00
CA CYS A 51 -19.92 5.22 -7.63
C CYS A 51 -20.47 4.27 -6.56
N VAL A 52 -19.63 3.82 -5.63
CA VAL A 52 -20.00 2.92 -4.52
C VAL A 52 -21.07 3.55 -3.63
N HIS A 53 -20.90 4.81 -3.25
CA HIS A 53 -21.87 5.52 -2.44
C HIS A 53 -23.22 5.60 -3.14
N ALA A 54 -23.24 5.96 -4.42
CA ALA A 54 -24.48 6.10 -5.19
C ALA A 54 -25.29 4.79 -5.25
N TRP A 55 -24.68 3.68 -5.66
CA TRP A 55 -25.43 2.42 -5.78
C TRP A 55 -25.72 1.80 -4.41
N ARG A 56 -24.88 2.02 -3.39
CA ARG A 56 -25.13 1.57 -2.02
C ARG A 56 -26.30 2.30 -1.39
N ASP A 57 -26.40 3.62 -1.57
CA ASP A 57 -27.51 4.41 -1.04
C ASP A 57 -28.84 3.99 -1.68
N GLU A 58 -28.84 3.71 -2.99
CA GLU A 58 -30.01 3.18 -3.67
C GLU A 58 -30.39 1.77 -3.19
N TRP A 59 -29.41 0.91 -2.95
CA TRP A 59 -29.65 -0.40 -2.33
C TRP A 59 -30.34 -0.24 -0.97
N LEU A 60 -29.82 0.63 -0.11
CA LEU A 60 -30.38 0.90 1.21
C LEU A 60 -31.80 1.47 1.12
N ARG A 61 -32.05 2.37 0.16
CA ARG A 61 -33.38 2.93 -0.10
C ARG A 61 -34.38 1.83 -0.46
N LEU A 62 -34.03 0.97 -1.44
CA LEU A 62 -34.88 -0.14 -1.89
C LEU A 62 -35.14 -1.16 -0.78
N ASP A 63 -34.11 -1.55 -0.03
CA ASP A 63 -34.25 -2.49 1.10
C ASP A 63 -35.20 -1.94 2.18
N CYS A 64 -35.12 -0.65 2.50
CA CYS A 64 -36.07 0.02 3.40
C CYS A 64 -37.51 0.00 2.83
N GLU A 65 -37.70 0.34 1.55
CA GLU A 65 -39.03 0.31 0.92
C GLU A 65 -39.67 -1.09 0.90
N VAL A 66 -38.87 -2.13 0.68
CA VAL A 66 -39.32 -3.54 0.76
C VAL A 66 -39.73 -3.87 2.20
N LYS A 67 -38.90 -3.55 3.20
CA LYS A 67 -39.18 -3.82 4.62
C LYS A 67 -40.43 -3.10 5.12
N GLU A 68 -40.66 -1.89 4.64
CA GLU A 68 -41.84 -1.08 4.99
C GLU A 68 -43.07 -1.43 4.13
N GLY A 69 -42.95 -2.38 3.21
CA GLY A 69 -44.05 -2.85 2.36
C GLY A 69 -44.53 -1.83 1.33
N ARG A 70 -43.74 -0.79 1.04
CA ARG A 70 -44.06 0.24 0.04
C ARG A 70 -43.90 -0.27 -1.39
N ILE A 71 -42.94 -1.19 -1.60
CA ILE A 71 -42.72 -1.89 -2.86
C ILE A 71 -42.75 -3.40 -2.63
N LYS A 72 -43.11 -4.15 -3.68
CA LYS A 72 -43.07 -5.61 -3.69
C LYS A 72 -41.97 -6.05 -4.63
N MET A 73 -40.74 -6.02 -4.12
CA MET A 73 -39.57 -6.59 -4.78
C MET A 73 -38.97 -7.67 -3.90
N THR A 74 -38.50 -8.73 -4.54
CA THR A 74 -37.63 -9.75 -3.95
C THR A 74 -36.20 -9.20 -3.86
N GLN A 75 -35.35 -9.84 -3.05
CA GLN A 75 -33.93 -9.44 -2.98
C GLN A 75 -33.21 -9.58 -4.33
N ASP A 76 -33.57 -10.58 -5.14
CA ASP A 76 -33.02 -10.77 -6.48
C ASP A 76 -33.41 -9.61 -7.41
N GLU A 77 -34.66 -9.16 -7.37
CA GLU A 77 -35.12 -8.00 -8.16
C GLU A 77 -34.43 -6.71 -7.71
N VAL A 78 -34.16 -6.52 -6.42
CA VAL A 78 -33.38 -5.39 -5.91
C VAL A 78 -31.94 -5.46 -6.43
N SER A 79 -31.28 -6.61 -6.30
CA SER A 79 -29.91 -6.79 -6.78
C SER A 79 -29.81 -6.58 -8.29
N GLU A 80 -30.80 -7.02 -9.07
CA GLU A 80 -30.84 -6.80 -10.52
C GLU A 80 -31.04 -5.33 -10.87
N ALA A 81 -31.90 -4.62 -10.14
CA ALA A 81 -32.10 -3.18 -10.31
C ALA A 81 -30.79 -2.41 -10.05
N ILE A 82 -30.09 -2.71 -8.95
CA ILE A 82 -28.79 -2.12 -8.64
C ILE A 82 -27.75 -2.48 -9.70
N GLY A 83 -27.69 -3.73 -10.13
CA GLY A 83 -26.73 -4.18 -11.16
C GLY A 83 -26.90 -3.51 -12.52
N ARG A 84 -28.05 -2.88 -12.81
CA ARG A 84 -28.32 -2.11 -14.03
C ARG A 84 -27.97 -0.62 -13.89
N MET A 85 -27.60 -0.15 -12.70
CA MET A 85 -27.19 1.24 -12.49
C MET A 85 -25.89 1.55 -13.25
N PRO A 86 -25.79 2.73 -13.91
CA PRO A 86 -24.58 3.10 -14.62
C PRO A 86 -23.35 3.21 -13.69
N GLU A 87 -23.53 3.53 -12.42
CA GLU A 87 -22.47 3.62 -11.41
C GLU A 87 -21.83 2.26 -11.14
N VAL A 88 -22.60 1.16 -11.17
CA VAL A 88 -22.05 -0.20 -11.04
C VAL A 88 -21.18 -0.55 -12.25
N ALA A 89 -21.65 -0.21 -13.45
CA ALA A 89 -20.87 -0.42 -14.68
C ALA A 89 -19.59 0.42 -14.71
N ARG A 90 -19.69 1.69 -14.27
CA ARG A 90 -18.55 2.60 -14.18
C ARG A 90 -17.52 2.14 -13.15
N GLN A 91 -17.96 1.72 -11.95
CA GLN A 91 -17.07 1.13 -10.95
C GLN A 91 -16.33 -0.09 -11.51
N ALA A 92 -17.03 -0.99 -12.21
CA ALA A 92 -16.42 -2.16 -12.82
C ALA A 92 -15.38 -1.79 -13.89
N GLU A 93 -15.63 -0.75 -14.68
CA GLU A 93 -14.67 -0.24 -15.65
C GLU A 93 -13.41 0.32 -14.96
N LEU A 94 -13.57 1.17 -13.95
CA LEU A 94 -12.48 1.77 -13.18
C LEU A 94 -11.62 0.70 -12.50
N ASN A 95 -12.26 -0.27 -11.83
CA ASN A 95 -11.55 -1.41 -11.24
C ASN A 95 -10.74 -2.19 -12.28
N ARG A 96 -11.28 -2.39 -13.48
CA ARG A 96 -10.57 -3.06 -14.58
C ARG A 96 -9.37 -2.25 -15.08
N LEU A 97 -9.44 -0.92 -15.08
CA LEU A 97 -8.34 -0.04 -15.45
C LEU A 97 -7.23 -0.05 -14.39
N ALA A 98 -7.60 -0.11 -13.10
CA ALA A 98 -6.65 -0.20 -12.00
C ALA A 98 -5.95 -1.57 -11.89
N GLN A 99 -6.62 -2.66 -12.31
CA GLN A 99 -6.14 -4.03 -12.10
C GLN A 99 -4.68 -4.29 -12.53
N PRO A 100 -4.22 -3.88 -13.74
CA PRO A 100 -2.82 -4.10 -14.14
C PRO A 100 -1.79 -3.41 -13.23
N HIS A 101 -2.16 -2.30 -12.59
CA HIS A 101 -1.30 -1.60 -11.64
C HIS A 101 -1.25 -2.35 -10.30
N PHE A 102 -2.37 -2.91 -9.84
CA PHE A 102 -2.40 -3.79 -8.68
C PHE A 102 -1.63 -5.10 -8.91
N ASP A 103 -1.72 -5.70 -10.11
CA ASP A 103 -0.94 -6.89 -10.46
C ASP A 103 0.57 -6.57 -10.42
N ARG A 104 0.98 -5.42 -10.97
CA ARG A 104 2.37 -4.97 -10.91
C ARG A 104 2.85 -4.68 -9.49
N LEU A 105 1.99 -4.07 -8.67
CA LEU A 105 2.25 -3.81 -7.26
C LEU A 105 2.54 -5.12 -6.50
N ASP A 106 1.71 -6.15 -6.68
CA ASP A 106 1.87 -7.45 -6.03
C ASP A 106 3.19 -8.14 -6.42
N GLU A 107 3.58 -8.08 -7.70
CA GLU A 107 4.88 -8.58 -8.16
C GLU A 107 6.06 -7.87 -7.47
N LEU A 108 6.03 -6.54 -7.42
CA LEU A 108 7.10 -5.73 -6.82
C LEU A 108 7.21 -5.96 -5.32
N VAL A 109 6.07 -6.06 -4.62
CA VAL A 109 6.02 -6.37 -3.18
C VAL A 109 6.65 -7.75 -2.92
N LYS A 110 6.32 -8.77 -3.73
CA LYS A 110 6.94 -10.09 -3.62
C LYS A 110 8.46 -10.03 -3.79
N GLU A 111 8.95 -9.26 -4.76
CA GLU A 111 10.38 -9.06 -4.98
C GLU A 111 11.06 -8.39 -3.76
N MET A 112 10.46 -7.33 -3.24
CA MET A 112 10.97 -6.62 -2.07
C MET A 112 11.00 -7.52 -0.82
N TRP A 113 10.02 -8.41 -0.65
CA TRP A 113 9.97 -9.32 0.50
C TRP A 113 11.01 -10.43 0.43
N ALA A 114 11.46 -10.80 -0.76
CA ALA A 114 12.54 -11.78 -0.94
C ALA A 114 13.92 -11.27 -0.51
N ILE A 115 14.13 -9.95 -0.48
CA ILE A 115 15.42 -9.33 -0.13
C ILE A 115 15.46 -9.04 1.38
N PRO A 116 16.40 -9.60 2.17
CA PRO A 116 16.49 -9.30 3.60
C PRO A 116 17.00 -7.86 3.83
N ALA A 117 16.29 -7.07 4.64
CA ALA A 117 16.72 -5.73 5.03
C ALA A 117 17.80 -5.77 6.12
N ARG A 118 18.97 -5.18 5.86
CA ARG A 118 20.13 -5.22 6.76
C ARG A 118 20.38 -3.92 7.51
N THR A 119 19.87 -2.80 6.99
CA THR A 119 20.02 -1.45 7.53
C THR A 119 18.71 -0.95 8.14
N ALA A 120 18.76 0.18 8.84
CA ALA A 120 17.54 0.84 9.33
C ALA A 120 16.70 1.37 8.17
N GLU A 121 17.35 1.87 7.12
CA GLU A 121 16.74 2.42 5.92
C GLU A 121 15.99 1.34 5.13
N GLY A 122 16.60 0.17 4.93
CA GLY A 122 15.93 -0.96 4.26
C GLY A 122 14.74 -1.49 5.04
N LYS A 123 14.81 -1.50 6.39
CA LYS A 123 13.67 -1.86 7.25
C LYS A 123 12.55 -0.83 7.15
N ARG A 124 12.89 0.46 7.17
CA ARG A 124 11.93 1.56 7.00
C ARG A 124 11.22 1.47 5.65
N ALA A 125 11.96 1.21 4.56
CA ALA A 125 11.35 1.07 3.23
C ALA A 125 10.30 -0.05 3.17
N LYS A 126 10.61 -1.22 3.75
CA LYS A 126 9.63 -2.33 3.83
C LYS A 126 8.41 -1.96 4.66
N LEU A 127 8.63 -1.24 5.74
CA LEU A 127 7.55 -0.81 6.61
C LEU A 127 6.64 0.21 5.92
N GLU A 128 7.21 1.19 5.21
CA GLU A 128 6.47 2.17 4.43
C GLU A 128 5.53 1.45 3.44
N VAL A 129 6.06 0.51 2.66
CA VAL A 129 5.25 -0.29 1.72
C VAL A 129 4.17 -1.10 2.44
N LEU A 130 4.50 -1.73 3.57
CA LEU A 130 3.51 -2.49 4.35
C LEU A 130 2.34 -1.61 4.77
N LEU A 131 2.62 -0.43 5.30
CA LEU A 131 1.60 0.43 5.89
C LEU A 131 0.81 1.20 4.84
N THR A 132 1.47 1.68 3.78
CA THR A 132 0.81 2.45 2.72
C THR A 132 0.06 1.56 1.74
N CYS A 133 0.64 0.41 1.33
CA CYS A 133 0.12 -0.37 0.21
C CYS A 133 -0.62 -1.65 0.60
N ILE A 134 -0.37 -2.21 1.79
CA ILE A 134 -0.88 -3.54 2.17
C ILE A 134 -1.89 -3.44 3.32
N ALA A 135 -1.58 -2.66 4.34
CA ALA A 135 -2.38 -2.61 5.56
C ALA A 135 -3.72 -1.88 5.37
N GLY A 136 -3.85 -1.07 4.30
CA GLY A 136 -5.08 -0.38 3.92
C GLY A 136 -5.29 0.93 4.70
N ALA A 137 -6.31 1.70 4.31
CA ALA A 137 -6.50 3.08 4.77
C ALA A 137 -6.63 3.24 6.30
N GLY A 138 -7.25 2.28 6.99
CA GLY A 138 -7.41 2.34 8.46
C GLY A 138 -6.09 2.28 9.24
N TRP A 139 -4.99 1.87 8.60
CA TRP A 139 -3.64 1.93 9.17
C TRP A 139 -2.96 3.28 9.03
N LEU A 140 -3.58 4.23 8.34
CA LEU A 140 -3.10 5.60 8.21
C LEU A 140 -3.94 6.58 9.04
N ASP A 141 -5.01 6.12 9.70
CA ASP A 141 -5.80 6.95 10.61
C ASP A 141 -4.93 7.54 11.73
N ASN A 142 -5.20 8.76 12.16
CA ASN A 142 -4.45 9.35 13.26
C ASN A 142 -4.66 8.55 14.58
N ASP A 143 -3.79 8.76 15.57
CA ASP A 143 -3.85 8.00 16.84
C ASP A 143 -5.12 8.23 17.69
N LYS A 144 -5.94 9.25 17.35
CA LYS A 144 -7.23 9.48 18.03
C LYS A 144 -8.33 8.62 17.43
N ASP A 145 -8.26 8.40 16.12
CA ASP A 145 -9.28 7.70 15.33
C ASP A 145 -8.92 6.22 15.11
N ALA A 146 -7.64 5.85 15.25
CA ALA A 146 -7.17 4.48 15.10
C ALA A 146 -7.59 3.57 16.26
N ASP A 147 -8.01 2.35 15.91
CA ASP A 147 -8.34 1.30 16.87
C ASP A 147 -7.15 0.93 17.76
N TYR A 148 -7.45 0.35 18.93
CA TYR A 148 -6.44 0.00 19.93
C TYR A 148 -5.35 -0.92 19.37
N ASP A 149 -5.71 -1.93 18.59
CA ASP A 149 -4.80 -2.89 17.98
C ASP A 149 -3.88 -2.25 16.92
N VAL A 150 -4.41 -1.34 16.09
CA VAL A 150 -3.62 -0.55 15.14
C VAL A 150 -2.57 0.28 15.88
N ARG A 151 -2.98 1.04 16.91
CA ARG A 151 -2.05 1.85 17.71
C ARG A 151 -0.99 1.03 18.43
N MET A 152 -1.38 -0.11 19.02
CA MET A 152 -0.43 -1.00 19.68
C MET A 152 0.57 -1.61 18.68
N THR A 153 0.10 -1.98 17.49
CA THR A 153 0.99 -2.53 16.46
C THR A 153 1.95 -1.47 15.92
N ARG A 154 1.49 -0.23 15.71
CA ARG A 154 2.37 0.91 15.37
C ARG A 154 3.43 1.14 16.44
N SER A 155 3.03 1.17 17.71
CA SER A 155 3.96 1.34 18.84
C SER A 155 5.05 0.27 18.85
N LEU A 156 4.67 -0.99 18.67
CA LEU A 156 5.61 -2.12 18.60
C LEU A 156 6.55 -2.01 17.39
N ILE A 157 6.03 -1.64 16.22
CA ILE A 157 6.81 -1.41 15.00
C ILE A 157 7.84 -0.29 15.21
N LEU A 158 7.44 0.82 15.82
CA LEU A 158 8.30 1.95 16.13
C LEU A 158 9.40 1.57 17.12
N GLU A 159 9.07 0.80 18.15
CA GLU A 159 10.04 0.25 19.11
C GLU A 159 11.08 -0.62 18.40
N LEU A 160 10.63 -1.48 17.46
CA LEU A 160 11.51 -2.39 16.72
C LEU A 160 12.39 -1.69 15.68
N LEU A 161 11.95 -0.57 15.10
CA LEU A 161 12.76 0.26 14.21
C LEU A 161 13.85 1.01 14.99
N GLY A 162 13.48 1.68 16.08
CA GLY A 162 14.36 2.51 16.90
C GLY A 162 14.96 3.73 16.19
N GLY A 163 15.64 4.58 16.97
CA GLY A 163 16.45 5.69 16.47
C GLY A 163 15.68 6.80 15.72
N GLU A 164 16.39 7.51 14.85
CA GLU A 164 15.83 8.65 14.09
C GLU A 164 14.71 8.22 13.13
N GLN A 165 14.76 6.99 12.61
CA GLN A 165 13.74 6.47 11.70
C GLN A 165 12.39 6.29 12.40
N ALA A 166 12.39 5.85 13.66
CA ALA A 166 11.16 5.77 14.45
C ALA A 166 10.54 7.15 14.72
N GLU A 167 11.35 8.18 14.95
CA GLU A 167 10.84 9.55 15.17
C GLU A 167 10.19 10.13 13.90
N ARG A 168 10.83 9.99 12.72
CA ARG A 168 10.22 10.40 11.45
C ARG A 168 8.92 9.67 11.16
N PHE A 169 8.85 8.40 11.54
CA PHE A 169 7.66 7.58 11.34
C PHE A 169 6.51 8.00 12.28
N LYS A 170 6.80 8.45 13.50
CA LYS A 170 5.78 9.02 14.41
C LYS A 170 5.13 10.29 13.87
N GLU A 171 5.90 11.14 13.18
CA GLU A 171 5.38 12.39 12.62
C GLU A 171 4.24 12.15 11.62
N GLN A 172 4.24 11.01 10.91
CA GLN A 172 3.17 10.65 9.98
C GLN A 172 1.80 10.41 10.65
N PHE A 173 1.75 10.01 11.93
CA PHE A 173 0.50 9.70 12.65
C PHE A 173 0.09 10.75 13.69
N ALA A 174 0.91 11.77 13.88
CA ALA A 174 0.74 12.75 14.96
C ALA A 174 -0.37 13.78 14.71
N VAL A 175 -0.95 13.83 13.51
CA VAL A 175 -1.94 14.84 13.07
C VAL A 175 -3.34 14.27 13.03
#